data_AF-A0A974Y745-F1
#
_entry.id   AF-A0A974Y745-F1
#
_cell.length_a   1.000
_cell.length_b   1.000
_cell.length_c   1.000
_cell.angle_alpha   90.00
_cell.angle_beta   90.00
_cell.angle_gamma   90.00
#
_symmetry.space_group_name_H-M   'P 1'
#
loop_
_entity.id
_entity.type
_entity.pdbx_description
1 polymer ?
#
loop_
_entity_poly.entity_id
_entity_poly.type
_entity_poly.pdbx_seq_one_letter_code
_entity_poly.pdbx_strand_id
1 'polypeptide(L)'
;MDIRLIIAPVVQDRDALEEFAEVLTDRAPEVERNVARLKKTPADREITAELFRAIHNIKGDASLCKFELGVAIAHPIETMMARFREGEILFSDLLSELILLAVDRLELATDALLSGKSVDHLQLLALIQGLEKLALSSADSVDAHCAELIEAVTGFPPVIANISSRAPRVATPKPEQKNATSDLHFFRSLALQLESRSPLFKGRTMRILRLALETNKAGGDAVDPVQLEAAVYLHDIGMMLLPEAVWLKMGKMTADDKLSLRNHPGYAAGLLQRMPGWEAAAEMVAQHHEMPDAGGYPNKLAANDICPGAKIIAIVDAFEAVMLKHIHRGKNRSVLRAIAEINACDNQFAPEWIAPFNAVIRKTVEA
;
A
#
# COMPACT_ATOMS: atom_id res chain seq x y z
N MET A 1 -30.56 1.65 0.72
CA MET A 1 -29.54 2.43 1.44
C MET A 1 -29.42 3.81 0.82
N ASP A 2 -29.29 4.89 1.60
CA ASP A 2 -29.11 6.24 1.05
C ASP A 2 -27.65 6.40 0.57
N ILE A 3 -27.45 6.55 -0.74
CA ILE A 3 -26.14 6.69 -1.39
C ILE A 3 -25.31 7.82 -0.77
N ARG A 4 -25.97 8.87 -0.25
CA ARG A 4 -25.28 10.00 0.39
C ARG A 4 -24.52 9.60 1.65
N LEU A 5 -25.03 8.62 2.40
CA LEU A 5 -24.39 8.10 3.62
C LEU A 5 -23.13 7.27 3.32
N ILE A 6 -22.97 6.81 2.07
CA ILE A 6 -21.81 6.04 1.62
C ILE A 6 -20.70 6.95 1.10
N ILE A 7 -21.07 7.91 0.26
CA ILE A 7 -20.13 8.80 -0.43
C ILE A 7 -19.58 9.86 0.54
N ALA A 8 -20.39 10.29 1.51
CA ALA A 8 -19.97 11.22 2.56
C ALA A 8 -20.54 10.76 3.91
N PRO A 9 -19.95 9.73 4.54
CA PRO A 9 -20.43 9.26 5.84
C PRO A 9 -20.28 10.39 6.86
N VAL A 10 -21.39 10.75 7.50
CA VAL A 10 -21.40 11.74 8.58
C VAL A 10 -21.27 10.98 9.89
N VAL A 11 -20.19 11.21 10.63
CA VAL A 11 -20.02 10.68 11.99
C VAL A 11 -20.99 11.42 12.91
N GLN A 12 -22.11 10.77 13.24
CA GLN A 12 -23.12 11.35 14.14
C GLN A 12 -22.69 11.28 15.60
N ASP A 13 -22.02 10.19 15.97
CA ASP A 13 -21.53 9.91 17.30
C ASP A 13 -20.08 9.43 17.17
N ARG A 14 -19.16 10.27 17.65
CA ARG A 14 -17.72 10.00 17.55
C ARG A 14 -17.31 8.92 18.56
N ASP A 15 -17.89 8.92 19.75
CA ASP A 15 -17.54 7.99 20.82
C ASP A 15 -17.97 6.57 20.42
N ALA A 16 -19.15 6.44 19.82
CA ALA A 16 -19.60 5.16 19.25
C ALA A 16 -18.70 4.66 18.10
N LEU A 17 -18.18 5.56 17.26
CA LEU A 17 -17.23 5.18 16.21
C LEU A 17 -15.86 4.77 16.79
N GLU A 18 -15.42 5.41 17.87
CA GLU A 18 -14.19 5.03 18.59
C GLU A 18 -14.35 3.64 19.24
N GLU A 19 -15.50 3.35 19.88
CA GLU A 19 -15.83 2.03 20.41
C GLU A 19 -15.85 0.95 19.30
N PHE A 20 -16.47 1.25 18.16
CA PHE A 20 -16.45 0.33 17.01
C PHE A 20 -15.02 0.08 16.51
N ALA A 21 -14.19 1.12 16.41
CA ALA A 21 -12.81 1.00 15.94
C ALA A 21 -11.94 0.15 16.87
N GLU A 22 -12.12 0.28 18.18
CA GLU A 22 -11.45 -0.57 19.17
C GLU A 22 -11.83 -2.04 18.97
N VAL A 23 -13.12 -2.35 18.85
CA VAL A 23 -13.58 -3.74 18.64
C VAL A 23 -13.14 -4.27 17.27
N LEU A 24 -13.17 -3.45 16.22
CA LEU A 24 -12.74 -3.84 14.88
C LEU A 24 -11.26 -4.24 14.84
N THR A 25 -10.41 -3.56 15.62
CA THR A 25 -8.97 -3.87 15.74
C THR A 25 -8.72 -5.29 16.24
N ASP A 26 -9.61 -5.84 17.07
CA ASP A 26 -9.53 -7.23 17.55
C ASP A 26 -10.15 -8.23 16.55
N ARG A 27 -11.23 -7.83 15.86
CA ARG A 27 -12.00 -8.70 14.97
C ARG A 27 -11.38 -8.90 13.60
N ALA A 28 -10.76 -7.88 13.01
CA ALA A 28 -10.16 -7.98 11.69
C ALA A 28 -9.05 -9.06 11.62
N PRO A 29 -8.10 -9.15 12.60
CA PRO A 29 -7.13 -10.24 12.64
C PRO A 29 -7.75 -11.64 12.81
N GLU A 30 -8.91 -11.76 13.46
CA GLU A 30 -9.65 -13.03 13.55
C GLU A 30 -10.15 -13.46 12.17
N VAL A 31 -10.70 -12.53 11.39
CA VAL A 31 -11.14 -12.78 10.00
C VAL A 31 -9.95 -13.22 9.15
N GLU A 32 -8.83 -12.49 9.18
CA GLU A 32 -7.63 -12.82 8.41
C GLU A 32 -7.13 -14.24 8.70
N ARG A 33 -6.99 -14.58 9.99
CA ARG A 33 -6.54 -15.93 10.40
C ARG A 33 -7.51 -17.01 9.93
N ASN A 34 -8.80 -16.79 10.09
CA ASN A 34 -9.81 -17.80 9.73
C ASN A 34 -9.92 -17.97 8.21
N VAL A 35 -9.87 -16.88 7.44
CA VAL A 35 -9.78 -16.94 5.97
C VAL A 35 -8.54 -17.72 5.55
N ALA A 36 -7.36 -17.42 6.10
CA ALA A 36 -6.12 -18.10 5.76
C ALA A 36 -6.13 -19.60 6.10
N ARG A 37 -6.78 -19.99 7.21
CA ARG A 37 -6.96 -21.42 7.56
C ARG A 37 -7.98 -22.09 6.66
N LEU A 38 -9.12 -21.45 6.39
CA LEU A 38 -10.18 -21.99 5.55
C LEU A 38 -9.74 -22.21 4.10
N LYS A 39 -8.87 -21.34 3.56
CA LYS A 39 -8.22 -21.57 2.25
C LYS A 39 -7.45 -22.90 2.19
N LYS A 40 -6.80 -23.30 3.28
CA LYS A 40 -6.04 -24.57 3.35
C LYS A 40 -6.96 -25.78 3.53
N THR A 41 -8.08 -25.59 4.22
CA THR A 41 -9.04 -26.66 4.55
C THR A 41 -10.49 -26.20 4.29
N PRO A 42 -10.93 -26.08 3.01
CA PRO A 42 -12.22 -25.45 2.67
C PRO A 42 -13.46 -26.21 3.14
N ALA A 43 -13.33 -27.47 3.56
CA ALA A 43 -14.43 -28.27 4.07
C ALA A 43 -14.55 -28.23 5.61
N ASP A 44 -13.70 -27.46 6.29
CA ASP A 44 -13.68 -27.39 7.75
C ASP A 44 -14.85 -26.56 8.29
N ARG A 45 -15.81 -27.26 8.92
CA ARG A 45 -17.03 -26.67 9.47
C ARG A 45 -16.77 -25.82 10.71
N GLU A 46 -15.73 -26.13 11.48
CA GLU A 46 -15.37 -25.36 12.68
C GLU A 46 -14.85 -23.98 12.26
N ILE A 47 -13.89 -23.95 11.33
CA ILE A 47 -13.32 -22.69 10.81
C ILE A 47 -14.39 -21.88 10.08
N THR A 48 -15.28 -22.55 9.34
CA THR A 48 -16.43 -21.89 8.69
C THR A 48 -17.33 -21.20 9.72
N ALA A 49 -17.62 -21.86 10.85
CA ALA A 49 -18.42 -21.30 11.92
C ALA A 49 -17.71 -20.14 12.65
N GLU A 50 -16.40 -20.25 12.86
CA GLU A 50 -15.57 -19.18 13.44
C GLU A 50 -15.56 -17.93 12.55
N LEU A 51 -15.31 -18.09 11.24
CA LEU A 51 -15.33 -16.98 10.28
C LEU A 51 -16.72 -16.33 10.20
N PHE A 52 -17.78 -17.14 10.13
CA PHE A 52 -19.16 -16.63 10.13
C PHE A 52 -19.45 -15.80 11.40
N ARG A 53 -19.05 -16.28 12.58
CA ARG A 53 -19.22 -15.55 13.85
C ARG A 53 -18.43 -14.25 13.89
N ALA A 54 -17.20 -14.24 13.39
CA ALA A 54 -16.38 -13.02 13.35
C ALA A 54 -17.05 -11.93 12.52
N ILE A 55 -17.52 -12.26 11.30
CA ILE A 55 -18.26 -11.32 10.44
C ILE A 55 -19.61 -10.91 11.07
N HIS A 56 -20.34 -11.85 11.67
CA HIS A 56 -21.60 -11.55 12.37
C HIS A 56 -21.40 -10.55 13.50
N ASN A 57 -20.32 -10.70 14.28
CA ASN A 57 -19.97 -9.79 15.36
C ASN A 57 -19.61 -8.41 14.83
N ILE A 58 -18.77 -8.30 13.78
CA ILE A 58 -18.45 -7.01 13.14
C ILE A 58 -19.74 -6.27 12.72
N LYS A 59 -20.69 -6.98 12.11
CA LYS A 59 -22.00 -6.40 11.75
C LYS A 59 -22.81 -5.98 12.98
N GLY A 60 -22.83 -6.82 14.02
CA GLY A 60 -23.51 -6.56 15.28
C GLY A 60 -22.96 -5.31 15.99
N ASP A 61 -21.64 -5.23 16.12
CA ASP A 61 -20.92 -4.12 16.74
C ASP A 61 -21.12 -2.82 15.95
N ALA A 62 -21.07 -2.87 14.62
CA ALA A 62 -21.39 -1.73 13.76
C ALA A 62 -22.83 -1.25 13.97
N SER A 63 -23.79 -2.18 14.09
CA SER A 63 -25.20 -1.85 14.34
C SER A 63 -25.40 -1.22 15.72
N LEU A 64 -24.76 -1.77 16.77
CA LEU A 64 -24.79 -1.21 18.12
C LEU A 64 -24.25 0.22 18.17
N CYS A 65 -23.15 0.47 17.44
CA CYS A 65 -22.53 1.78 17.32
C CYS A 65 -23.23 2.71 16.31
N LYS A 66 -24.34 2.27 15.70
CA LYS A 66 -25.06 2.99 14.63
C LYS A 66 -24.17 3.39 13.44
N PHE A 67 -23.14 2.59 13.18
CA PHE A 67 -22.23 2.78 12.08
C PHE A 67 -22.74 2.07 10.82
N GLU A 68 -23.63 2.74 10.10
CA GLU A 68 -24.32 2.20 8.90
C GLU A 68 -23.36 1.69 7.83
N LEU A 69 -22.20 2.34 7.63
CA LEU A 69 -21.20 1.91 6.66
C LEU A 69 -20.62 0.53 7.02
N GLY A 70 -20.35 0.29 8.32
CA GLY A 70 -19.89 -1.02 8.79
C GLY A 70 -20.92 -2.11 8.58
N VAL A 71 -22.20 -1.83 8.85
CA VAL A 71 -23.31 -2.76 8.57
C VAL A 71 -23.42 -3.06 7.08
N ALA A 72 -23.33 -2.04 6.23
CA ALA A 72 -23.44 -2.16 4.78
C ALA A 72 -22.35 -3.02 4.14
N ILE A 73 -21.14 -3.00 4.70
CA ILE A 73 -20.03 -3.84 4.23
C ILE A 73 -20.13 -5.25 4.80
N ALA A 74 -20.38 -5.39 6.11
CA ALA A 74 -20.35 -6.69 6.78
C ALA A 74 -21.55 -7.59 6.44
N HIS A 75 -22.74 -7.03 6.22
CA HIS A 75 -23.95 -7.82 6.01
C HIS A 75 -23.95 -8.66 4.72
N PRO A 76 -23.53 -8.14 3.55
CA PRO A 76 -23.38 -8.97 2.36
C PRO A 76 -22.34 -10.08 2.53
N ILE A 77 -21.24 -9.82 3.26
CA ILE A 77 -20.21 -10.83 3.54
C ILE A 77 -20.80 -11.95 4.41
N GLU A 78 -21.53 -11.61 5.45
CA GLU A 78 -22.24 -12.57 6.29
C GLU A 78 -23.21 -13.43 5.46
N THR A 79 -23.89 -12.82 4.49
CA THR A 79 -24.83 -13.50 3.60
C THR A 79 -24.10 -14.51 2.71
N MET A 80 -22.97 -14.13 2.11
CA MET A 80 -22.12 -15.06 1.36
C MET A 80 -21.62 -16.21 2.24
N MET A 81 -21.21 -15.92 3.48
CA MET A 81 -20.77 -16.94 4.43
C MET A 81 -21.90 -17.88 4.87
N ALA A 82 -23.14 -17.39 4.98
CA ALA A 82 -24.32 -18.23 5.24
C ALA A 82 -24.54 -19.22 4.08
N ARG A 83 -24.50 -18.72 2.84
CA ARG A 83 -24.65 -19.52 1.62
C ARG A 83 -23.54 -20.57 1.48
N PHE A 84 -22.29 -20.21 1.80
CA PHE A 84 -21.18 -21.15 1.84
C PHE A 84 -21.40 -22.24 2.91
N ARG A 85 -21.84 -21.86 4.12
CA ARG A 85 -22.15 -22.80 5.19
C ARG A 85 -23.27 -23.78 4.82
N GLU A 86 -24.23 -23.33 4.01
CA GLU A 86 -25.33 -24.14 3.49
C GLU A 86 -24.95 -24.98 2.26
N GLY A 87 -23.74 -24.80 1.73
CA GLY A 87 -23.22 -25.52 0.57
C GLY A 87 -23.73 -25.00 -0.78
N GLU A 88 -24.31 -23.80 -0.80
CA GLU A 88 -24.81 -23.18 -2.04
C GLU A 88 -23.68 -22.62 -2.92
N ILE A 89 -22.61 -22.11 -2.30
CA ILE A 89 -21.45 -21.54 -2.98
C ILE A 89 -20.16 -22.15 -2.44
N LEU A 90 -19.08 -22.05 -3.21
CA LEU A 90 -17.76 -22.54 -2.80
C LEU A 90 -16.94 -21.41 -2.14
N PHE A 91 -16.02 -21.79 -1.25
CA PHE A 91 -15.02 -20.87 -0.71
C PHE A 91 -13.79 -20.84 -1.61
N SER A 92 -13.82 -19.99 -2.64
CA SER A 92 -12.75 -19.84 -3.62
C SER A 92 -11.64 -18.88 -3.14
N ASP A 93 -10.51 -18.88 -3.86
CA ASP A 93 -9.44 -17.90 -3.65
C ASP A 93 -9.96 -16.46 -3.83
N LEU A 94 -10.81 -16.23 -4.84
CA LEU A 94 -11.38 -14.92 -5.13
C LEU A 94 -12.35 -14.45 -4.05
N LEU A 95 -13.19 -15.35 -3.53
CA LEU A 95 -14.06 -15.03 -2.39
C LEU A 95 -13.21 -14.70 -1.15
N SER A 96 -12.13 -15.44 -0.91
CA SER A 96 -11.21 -15.17 0.20
C SER A 96 -10.57 -13.79 0.10
N GLU A 97 -10.07 -13.42 -1.09
CA GLU A 97 -9.42 -12.13 -1.35
C GLU A 97 -10.42 -10.97 -1.20
N LEU A 98 -11.65 -11.15 -1.69
CA LEU A 98 -12.69 -10.14 -1.56
C LEU A 98 -13.11 -9.90 -0.10
N ILE A 99 -13.22 -10.95 0.72
CA ILE A 99 -13.56 -10.79 2.15
C ILE A 99 -12.48 -9.97 2.85
N LEU A 100 -11.21 -10.27 2.61
CA LEU A 100 -10.09 -9.53 3.19
C LEU A 100 -10.07 -8.08 2.71
N LEU A 101 -10.25 -7.84 1.41
CA LEU A 101 -10.34 -6.49 0.85
C LEU A 101 -11.47 -5.68 1.50
N ALA A 102 -12.64 -6.30 1.71
CA ALA A 102 -13.78 -5.60 2.28
C ALA A 102 -13.56 -5.22 3.76
N VAL A 103 -12.91 -6.09 4.55
CA VAL A 103 -12.54 -5.78 5.94
C VAL A 103 -11.46 -4.69 5.99
N ASP A 104 -10.44 -4.78 5.15
CA ASP A 104 -9.37 -3.77 5.09
C ASP A 104 -9.93 -2.38 4.68
N ARG A 105 -10.88 -2.35 3.74
CA ARG A 105 -11.60 -1.11 3.37
C ARG A 105 -12.48 -0.57 4.51
N LEU A 106 -13.04 -1.44 5.35
CA LEU A 106 -13.79 -1.04 6.54
C LEU A 106 -12.87 -0.44 7.61
N GLU A 107 -11.70 -1.03 7.85
CA GLU A 107 -10.68 -0.47 8.75
C GLU A 107 -10.21 0.91 8.28
N LEU A 108 -9.82 1.03 7.01
CA LEU A 108 -9.37 2.30 6.42
C LEU A 108 -10.46 3.38 6.47
N ALA A 109 -11.72 3.00 6.22
CA ALA A 109 -12.85 3.93 6.30
C ALA A 109 -13.07 4.41 7.74
N THR A 110 -13.02 3.49 8.71
CA THR A 110 -13.18 3.80 10.14
C THR A 110 -12.10 4.78 10.60
N ASP A 111 -10.84 4.51 10.27
CA ASP A 111 -9.69 5.38 10.58
C ASP A 111 -9.80 6.77 9.93
N ALA A 112 -10.22 6.81 8.66
CA ALA A 112 -10.42 8.05 7.93
C ALA A 112 -11.47 8.94 8.58
N LEU A 113 -12.61 8.34 8.97
CA LEU A 113 -13.73 9.04 9.59
C LEU A 113 -13.35 9.56 10.99
N LEU A 114 -12.66 8.77 11.82
CA LEU A 114 -12.14 9.21 13.13
C LEU A 114 -11.15 10.38 13.01
N SER A 115 -10.38 10.39 11.93
CA SER A 115 -9.41 11.43 11.60
C SER A 115 -9.99 12.64 10.87
N GLY A 116 -11.29 12.64 10.54
CA GLY A 116 -11.94 13.70 9.78
C GLY A 116 -11.42 13.85 8.34
N LYS A 117 -10.96 12.75 7.72
CA LYS A 117 -10.42 12.71 6.36
C LYS A 117 -11.45 12.12 5.38
N SER A 118 -11.27 12.41 4.09
CA SER A 118 -12.13 11.86 3.02
C SER A 118 -11.90 10.37 2.81
N VAL A 119 -12.99 9.66 2.47
CA VAL A 119 -13.02 8.24 2.11
C VAL A 119 -13.16 7.99 0.60
N ASP A 120 -13.16 9.05 -0.23
CA ASP A 120 -13.44 8.96 -1.68
C ASP A 120 -12.51 7.99 -2.41
N HIS A 121 -11.27 7.88 -1.92
CA HIS A 121 -10.23 7.04 -2.50
C HIS A 121 -10.44 5.54 -2.29
N LEU A 122 -11.31 5.15 -1.35
CA LEU A 122 -11.52 3.75 -0.96
C LEU A 122 -12.52 3.00 -1.85
N GLN A 123 -13.14 3.68 -2.83
CA GLN A 123 -14.13 3.09 -3.74
C GLN A 123 -15.30 2.37 -3.02
N LEU A 124 -15.72 2.88 -1.86
CA LEU A 124 -16.70 2.22 -0.96
C LEU A 124 -18.06 1.98 -1.63
N LEU A 125 -18.50 2.89 -2.50
CA LEU A 125 -19.75 2.71 -3.23
C LEU A 125 -19.70 1.51 -4.17
N ALA A 126 -18.61 1.39 -4.95
CA ALA A 126 -18.41 0.26 -5.85
C ALA A 126 -18.30 -1.04 -5.05
N LEU A 127 -17.55 -1.03 -3.94
CA LEU A 127 -17.41 -2.16 -3.02
C LEU A 127 -18.78 -2.65 -2.53
N ILE A 128 -19.58 -1.77 -1.92
CA ILE A 128 -20.87 -2.14 -1.32
C ILE A 128 -21.86 -2.65 -2.38
N GLN A 129 -21.99 -1.94 -3.51
CA GLN A 129 -22.88 -2.37 -4.59
C GLN A 129 -22.48 -3.73 -5.18
N GLY A 130 -21.17 -3.97 -5.32
CA GLY A 130 -20.65 -5.25 -5.79
C GLY A 130 -20.89 -6.37 -4.78
N LEU A 131 -20.68 -6.11 -3.49
CA LEU A 131 -20.94 -7.05 -2.40
C LEU A 131 -22.42 -7.44 -2.33
N GLU A 132 -23.33 -6.46 -2.42
CA GLU A 132 -24.78 -6.70 -2.47
C GLU A 132 -25.18 -7.57 -3.68
N LYS A 133 -24.61 -7.27 -4.86
CA LYS A 133 -24.81 -8.08 -6.07
C LYS A 133 -24.33 -9.52 -5.87
N LEU A 134 -23.15 -9.70 -5.28
CA LEU A 134 -22.54 -11.02 -5.01
C LEU A 134 -23.37 -11.86 -4.06
N ALA A 135 -23.88 -11.25 -2.98
CA ALA A 135 -24.73 -11.93 -2.00
C ALA A 135 -25.95 -12.62 -2.66
N LEU A 136 -26.47 -12.07 -3.76
CA LEU A 136 -27.62 -12.58 -4.51
C LEU A 136 -27.25 -13.35 -5.79
N SER A 137 -25.97 -13.45 -6.13
CA SER A 137 -25.49 -14.05 -7.38
C SER A 137 -25.61 -15.57 -7.37
N SER A 138 -25.83 -16.20 -8.53
CA SER A 138 -25.77 -17.66 -8.66
C SER A 138 -24.36 -18.18 -8.39
N ALA A 139 -24.25 -19.41 -7.86
CA ALA A 139 -22.98 -20.02 -7.48
C ALA A 139 -21.92 -19.97 -8.60
N ASP A 140 -22.33 -20.27 -9.83
CA ASP A 140 -21.45 -20.31 -11.02
C ASP A 140 -20.87 -18.94 -11.40
N SER A 141 -21.46 -17.84 -10.91
CA SER A 141 -21.06 -16.46 -11.24
C SER A 141 -20.29 -15.75 -10.13
N VAL A 142 -20.19 -16.35 -8.93
CA VAL A 142 -19.56 -15.72 -7.76
C VAL A 142 -18.13 -15.32 -8.07
N ASP A 143 -17.31 -16.23 -8.58
CA ASP A 143 -15.89 -15.96 -8.85
C ASP A 143 -15.69 -14.86 -9.90
N ALA A 144 -16.48 -14.87 -10.98
CA ALA A 144 -16.42 -13.82 -12.00
C ALA A 144 -16.75 -12.44 -11.41
N HIS A 145 -17.81 -12.37 -10.60
CA HIS A 145 -18.20 -11.13 -9.94
C HIS A 145 -17.20 -10.68 -8.85
N CYS A 146 -16.56 -11.62 -8.14
CA CYS A 146 -15.47 -11.29 -7.20
C CYS A 146 -14.31 -10.64 -7.97
N ALA A 147 -13.92 -11.19 -9.11
CA ALA A 147 -12.83 -10.64 -9.92
C ALA A 147 -13.15 -9.24 -10.45
N GLU A 148 -14.34 -9.04 -11.01
CA GLU A 148 -14.82 -7.73 -11.46
C GLU A 148 -14.81 -6.70 -10.33
N LEU A 149 -15.23 -7.11 -9.13
CA LEU A 149 -15.32 -6.23 -7.97
C LEU A 149 -13.94 -5.85 -7.43
N ILE A 150 -13.03 -6.83 -7.31
CA ILE A 150 -11.65 -6.57 -6.89
C ILE A 150 -11.00 -5.59 -7.87
N GLU A 151 -11.20 -5.76 -9.17
CA GLU A 151 -10.68 -4.83 -10.17
C GLU A 151 -11.32 -3.44 -10.10
N ALA A 152 -12.63 -3.35 -9.89
CA ALA A 152 -13.31 -2.06 -9.74
C ALA A 152 -12.83 -1.29 -8.49
N VAL A 153 -12.52 -1.98 -7.39
CA VAL A 153 -12.11 -1.35 -6.11
C VAL A 153 -10.61 -1.06 -6.06
N THR A 154 -9.78 -1.94 -6.62
CA THR A 154 -8.31 -1.83 -6.54
C THR A 154 -7.70 -1.20 -7.80
N GLY A 155 -8.39 -1.26 -8.94
CA GLY A 155 -7.87 -0.90 -10.25
C GLY A 155 -7.10 -2.02 -10.96
N PHE A 156 -7.02 -3.25 -10.39
CA PHE A 156 -6.25 -4.37 -10.95
C PHE A 156 -7.03 -5.67 -10.96
N PRO A 157 -6.78 -6.54 -11.95
CA PRO A 157 -7.30 -7.90 -11.89
C PRO A 157 -6.77 -8.60 -10.62
N PRO A 158 -7.58 -9.45 -9.98
CA PRO A 158 -7.17 -10.20 -8.80
C PRO A 158 -5.96 -11.09 -9.10
N VAL A 159 -5.08 -11.27 -8.12
CA VAL A 159 -3.90 -12.11 -8.27
C VAL A 159 -4.30 -13.56 -8.06
N ILE A 160 -4.84 -14.20 -9.10
CA ILE A 160 -5.13 -15.63 -9.07
C ILE A 160 -3.80 -16.38 -8.96
N ALA A 161 -3.62 -17.15 -7.89
CA ALA A 161 -2.45 -17.98 -7.64
C ALA A 161 -2.39 -19.21 -8.58
N ASN A 162 -2.39 -18.97 -9.90
CA ASN A 162 -1.71 -19.83 -10.86
C ASN A 162 -0.25 -19.38 -11.01
N ILE A 163 0.39 -18.99 -9.91
CA ILE A 163 1.85 -19.01 -9.84
C ILE A 163 2.19 -20.49 -9.86
N SER A 164 2.69 -20.96 -11.01
CA SER A 164 3.18 -22.32 -11.16
C SER A 164 3.94 -22.72 -9.88
N SER A 165 3.52 -23.80 -9.23
CA SER A 165 4.25 -24.40 -8.11
C SER A 165 5.64 -24.91 -8.50
N ARG A 166 6.01 -24.80 -9.79
CA ARG A 166 7.40 -24.73 -10.16
C ARG A 166 7.97 -23.45 -9.57
N ALA A 167 8.74 -23.61 -8.48
CA ALA A 167 9.82 -22.69 -8.18
C ALA A 167 10.43 -22.23 -9.51
N PRO A 168 10.51 -20.91 -9.79
CA PRO A 168 11.12 -20.45 -11.02
C PRO A 168 12.45 -21.19 -11.11
N ARG A 169 12.65 -21.94 -12.21
CA ARG A 169 13.95 -22.53 -12.47
C ARG A 169 14.92 -21.37 -12.30
N VAL A 170 15.80 -21.45 -11.30
CA VAL A 170 16.92 -20.53 -11.18
C VAL A 170 17.66 -20.73 -12.49
N ALA A 171 17.36 -19.87 -13.45
CA ALA A 171 18.07 -19.86 -14.71
C ALA A 171 19.49 -19.56 -14.27
N THR A 172 20.39 -20.53 -14.49
CA THR A 172 21.81 -20.23 -14.43
C THR A 172 22.01 -19.04 -15.35
N PRO A 173 22.48 -17.88 -14.83
CA PRO A 173 22.57 -16.69 -15.64
C PRO A 173 23.48 -17.02 -16.82
N LYS A 174 22.92 -17.01 -18.03
CA LYS A 174 23.73 -17.02 -19.25
C LYS A 174 24.46 -15.68 -19.28
N PRO A 175 25.78 -15.63 -19.54
CA PRO A 175 26.56 -14.41 -19.28
C PRO A 175 26.29 -13.21 -20.21
N GLU A 176 25.29 -13.22 -21.10
CA GLU A 176 25.32 -12.34 -22.28
C GLU A 176 23.99 -11.70 -22.75
N GLN A 177 22.98 -11.52 -21.89
CA GLN A 177 21.90 -10.59 -22.26
C GLN A 177 21.41 -9.76 -21.07
N LYS A 178 22.08 -8.62 -20.88
CA LYS A 178 21.54 -7.46 -20.14
C LYS A 178 20.30 -6.95 -20.86
N ASN A 179 19.13 -7.51 -20.58
CA ASN A 179 17.86 -6.92 -21.00
C ASN A 179 17.42 -5.84 -20.01
N ALA A 180 18.33 -4.90 -19.66
CA ALA A 180 18.07 -3.83 -18.69
C ALA A 180 16.79 -3.06 -19.04
N THR A 181 16.52 -2.84 -20.34
CA THR A 181 15.28 -2.24 -20.82
C THR A 181 14.03 -3.05 -20.43
N SER A 182 14.07 -4.37 -20.58
CA SER A 182 12.94 -5.25 -20.22
C SER A 182 12.71 -5.25 -18.71
N ASP A 183 13.78 -5.31 -17.93
CA ASP A 183 13.72 -5.27 -16.47
C ASP A 183 13.15 -3.94 -15.99
N LEU A 184 13.63 -2.81 -16.53
CA LEU A 184 13.10 -1.48 -16.20
C LEU A 184 11.61 -1.33 -16.56
N HIS A 185 11.17 -1.88 -17.69
CA HIS A 185 9.74 -1.90 -18.03
C HIS A 185 8.92 -2.68 -17.00
N PHE A 186 9.44 -3.81 -16.53
CA PHE A 186 8.80 -4.60 -15.48
C PHE A 186 8.82 -3.89 -14.13
N PHE A 187 9.94 -3.30 -13.72
CA PHE A 187 10.04 -2.54 -12.47
C PHE A 187 9.08 -1.35 -12.47
N ARG A 188 8.98 -0.65 -13.60
CA ARG A 188 8.01 0.43 -13.76
C ARG A 188 6.57 -0.07 -13.62
N SER A 189 6.22 -1.23 -14.16
CA SER A 189 4.86 -1.76 -14.02
C SER A 189 4.53 -2.15 -12.58
N LEU A 190 5.51 -2.64 -11.81
CA LEU A 190 5.38 -2.87 -10.37
C LEU A 190 5.22 -1.57 -9.59
N ALA A 191 6.03 -0.55 -9.89
CA ALA A 191 5.93 0.77 -9.28
C ALA A 191 4.54 1.40 -9.48
N LEU A 192 4.00 1.29 -10.71
CA LEU A 192 2.65 1.78 -11.04
C LEU A 192 1.55 0.97 -10.32
N GLN A 193 1.77 -0.32 -10.07
CA GLN A 193 0.86 -1.13 -9.23
C GLN A 193 0.88 -0.67 -7.78
N LEU A 194 2.04 -0.37 -7.19
CA LEU A 194 2.07 0.24 -5.85
C LEU A 194 1.35 1.59 -5.84
N GLU A 195 1.66 2.45 -6.82
CA GLU A 195 1.09 3.79 -6.93
C GLU A 195 -0.43 3.77 -6.94
N SER A 196 -1.02 2.84 -7.69
CA SER A 196 -2.46 2.74 -7.86
C SER A 196 -3.26 2.42 -6.60
N ARG A 197 -2.63 1.79 -5.60
CA ARG A 197 -3.25 1.43 -4.32
C ARG A 197 -3.60 2.67 -3.48
N SER A 198 -3.07 3.84 -3.84
CA SER A 198 -3.43 5.12 -3.24
C SER A 198 -3.61 6.21 -4.30
N PRO A 199 -4.80 6.82 -4.43
CA PRO A 199 -5.01 7.99 -5.28
C PRO A 199 -4.08 9.17 -4.96
N LEU A 200 -3.57 9.26 -3.72
CA LEU A 200 -2.58 10.27 -3.33
C LEU A 200 -1.24 10.06 -4.05
N PHE A 201 -0.90 8.82 -4.41
CA PHE A 201 0.35 8.51 -5.08
C PHE A 201 0.30 8.78 -6.59
N LYS A 202 -0.83 9.17 -7.18
CA LYS A 202 -0.93 9.41 -8.62
C LYS A 202 0.19 10.32 -9.16
N GLY A 203 0.96 9.80 -10.10
CA GLY A 203 2.13 10.41 -10.73
C GLY A 203 3.38 10.52 -9.85
N ARG A 204 3.38 9.98 -8.62
CA ARG A 204 4.49 10.05 -7.66
C ARG A 204 5.73 9.39 -8.23
N THR A 205 5.59 8.21 -8.81
CA THR A 205 6.72 7.43 -9.33
C THR A 205 7.54 8.25 -10.34
N MET A 206 6.85 8.87 -11.31
CA MET A 206 7.51 9.65 -12.35
C MET A 206 8.08 10.99 -11.83
N ARG A 207 7.47 11.59 -10.80
CA ARG A 207 8.01 12.80 -10.16
C ARG A 207 9.29 12.48 -9.40
N ILE A 208 9.30 11.42 -8.59
CA ILE A 208 10.50 10.94 -7.88
C ILE A 208 11.60 10.63 -8.89
N LEU A 209 11.29 9.88 -9.95
CA LEU A 209 12.28 9.51 -10.96
C LEU A 209 12.92 10.74 -11.60
N ARG A 210 12.10 11.69 -12.03
CA ARG A 210 12.58 12.93 -12.64
C ARG A 210 13.48 13.70 -11.67
N LEU A 211 13.03 13.90 -10.43
CA LEU A 211 13.77 14.65 -9.42
C LEU A 211 15.09 13.96 -9.07
N ALA A 212 15.10 12.63 -8.93
CA ALA A 212 16.30 11.86 -8.62
C ALA A 212 17.33 11.94 -9.75
N LEU A 213 16.92 11.72 -11.01
CA LEU A 213 17.82 11.80 -12.16
C LEU A 213 18.35 13.23 -12.41
N GLU A 214 17.49 14.25 -12.29
CA GLU A 214 17.92 15.64 -12.42
C GLU A 214 18.85 16.07 -11.28
N THR A 215 18.61 15.56 -10.05
CA THR A 215 19.48 15.81 -8.89
C THR A 215 20.84 15.14 -9.06
N ASN A 216 20.87 13.89 -9.50
CA ASN A 216 22.11 13.18 -9.84
C ASN A 216 22.92 13.95 -10.88
N LYS A 217 22.27 14.42 -11.95
CA LYS A 217 22.89 15.24 -12.99
C LYS A 217 23.44 16.55 -12.45
N ALA A 218 22.69 17.24 -11.60
CA ALA A 218 23.14 18.48 -10.96
C ALA A 218 24.32 18.26 -10.00
N GLY A 219 24.44 17.05 -9.42
CA GLY A 219 25.58 16.63 -8.60
C GLY A 219 26.75 16.03 -9.40
N GLY A 220 26.72 16.10 -10.73
CA GLY A 220 27.82 15.63 -11.59
C GLY A 220 27.75 14.16 -12.00
N ASP A 221 26.56 13.56 -12.02
CA ASP A 221 26.31 12.17 -12.46
C ASP A 221 27.13 11.14 -11.66
N ALA A 222 27.19 11.33 -10.33
CA ALA A 222 27.93 10.46 -9.43
C ALA A 222 27.36 9.02 -9.31
N VAL A 223 26.11 8.81 -9.74
CA VAL A 223 25.40 7.53 -9.68
C VAL A 223 25.01 7.08 -11.10
N ASP A 224 25.10 5.78 -11.38
CA ASP A 224 24.60 5.21 -12.65
C ASP A 224 23.09 5.48 -12.78
N PRO A 225 22.64 6.26 -13.79
CA PRO A 225 21.23 6.61 -13.95
C PRO A 225 20.33 5.39 -14.19
N VAL A 226 20.84 4.30 -14.76
CA VAL A 226 20.06 3.08 -15.00
C VAL A 226 19.77 2.36 -13.68
N GLN A 227 20.77 2.28 -12.78
CA GLN A 227 20.60 1.73 -11.44
C GLN A 227 19.70 2.62 -10.57
N LEU A 228 19.89 3.94 -10.67
CA LEU A 228 19.06 4.90 -9.94
C LEU A 228 17.60 4.83 -10.39
N GLU A 229 17.32 4.68 -11.69
CA GLU A 229 15.97 4.48 -12.20
C GLU A 229 15.33 3.21 -11.65
N ALA A 230 16.05 2.08 -11.66
CA ALA A 230 15.56 0.83 -11.08
C ALA A 230 15.29 0.96 -9.57
N ALA A 231 16.20 1.60 -8.84
CA ALA A 231 16.05 1.84 -7.41
C ALA A 231 14.82 2.71 -7.11
N VAL A 232 14.58 3.77 -7.88
CA VAL A 232 13.39 4.60 -7.74
C VAL A 232 12.11 3.79 -7.98
N TYR A 233 12.06 2.94 -9.01
CA TYR A 233 10.87 2.14 -9.24
C TYR A 233 10.57 1.16 -8.10
N LEU A 234 11.59 0.66 -7.41
CA LEU A 234 11.42 -0.44 -6.45
C LEU A 234 11.58 -0.08 -4.98
N HIS A 235 12.02 1.14 -4.62
CA HIS A 235 12.32 1.50 -3.23
C HIS A 235 11.20 1.16 -2.23
N ASP A 236 9.94 1.43 -2.61
CA ASP A 236 8.77 1.17 -1.78
C ASP A 236 8.02 -0.13 -2.12
N ILE A 237 8.46 -0.95 -3.08
CA ILE A 237 7.67 -2.11 -3.51
C ILE A 237 7.47 -3.12 -2.36
N GLY A 238 8.37 -3.11 -1.38
CA GLY A 238 8.24 -3.90 -0.16
C GLY A 238 7.01 -3.56 0.68
N MET A 239 6.41 -2.38 0.52
CA MET A 239 5.14 -2.03 1.16
C MET A 239 4.01 -2.94 0.72
N MET A 240 4.03 -3.42 -0.53
CA MET A 240 3.02 -4.37 -1.05
C MET A 240 3.09 -5.76 -0.38
N LEU A 241 4.11 -6.01 0.44
CA LEU A 241 4.25 -7.24 1.22
C LEU A 241 3.74 -7.07 2.67
N LEU A 242 3.22 -5.90 3.00
CA LEU A 242 2.60 -5.56 4.28
C LEU A 242 1.07 -5.42 4.10
N PRO A 243 0.26 -5.62 5.17
CA PRO A 243 -1.16 -5.33 5.12
C PRO A 243 -1.44 -3.88 4.72
N GLU A 244 -2.43 -3.63 3.87
CA GLU A 244 -2.81 -2.29 3.40
C GLU A 244 -3.16 -1.37 4.58
N ALA A 245 -3.91 -1.86 5.57
CA ALA A 245 -4.20 -1.17 6.81
C ALA A 245 -2.97 -0.64 7.57
N VAL A 246 -1.77 -1.20 7.36
CA VAL A 246 -0.52 -0.73 8.01
C VAL A 246 0.09 0.46 7.27
N TRP A 247 0.20 0.40 5.95
CA TRP A 247 0.96 1.40 5.17
C TRP A 247 0.09 2.44 4.46
N LEU A 248 -1.21 2.16 4.28
CA LEU A 248 -2.23 3.15 3.89
C LEU A 248 -2.88 3.84 5.10
N LYS A 249 -2.45 3.50 6.32
CA LYS A 249 -3.01 4.02 7.56
C LYS A 249 -3.02 5.54 7.57
N MET A 250 -4.21 6.12 7.75
CA MET A 250 -4.37 7.56 7.83
C MET A 250 -4.28 8.11 9.26
N GLY A 251 -4.50 7.26 10.27
CA GLY A 251 -4.42 7.59 11.69
C GLY A 251 -2.99 7.55 12.26
N LYS A 252 -2.88 7.54 13.59
CA LYS A 252 -1.58 7.34 14.26
C LYS A 252 -1.16 5.88 14.10
N MET A 253 0.03 5.66 13.54
CA MET A 253 0.65 4.34 13.51
C MET A 253 1.08 3.90 14.91
N THR A 254 0.76 2.66 15.26
CA THR A 254 1.26 2.00 16.47
C THR A 254 2.77 1.77 16.39
N ALA A 255 3.39 1.31 17.48
CA ALA A 255 4.80 0.93 17.44
C ALA A 255 5.05 -0.25 16.48
N ASP A 256 4.12 -1.22 16.45
CA ASP A 256 4.20 -2.42 15.61
C ASP A 256 3.96 -2.09 14.13
N ASP A 257 3.02 -1.17 13.84
CA ASP A 257 2.81 -0.65 12.48
C ASP A 257 4.10 -0.04 11.93
N LYS A 258 4.77 0.80 12.75
CA LYS A 258 6.03 1.46 12.37
C LYS A 258 7.16 0.45 12.19
N LEU A 259 7.26 -0.53 13.08
CA LEU A 259 8.28 -1.58 12.98
C LEU A 259 8.10 -2.40 11.71
N SER A 260 6.86 -2.78 11.40
CA SER A 260 6.52 -3.53 10.19
C SER A 260 6.83 -2.72 8.94
N LEU A 261 6.45 -1.44 8.92
CA LEU A 261 6.74 -0.55 7.80
C LEU A 261 8.24 -0.38 7.56
N ARG A 262 9.05 -0.31 8.62
CA ARG A 262 10.52 -0.18 8.51
C ARG A 262 11.21 -1.37 7.83
N ASN A 263 10.53 -2.49 7.65
CA ASN A 263 11.08 -3.66 6.97
C ASN A 263 10.97 -3.59 5.43
N HIS A 264 10.13 -2.71 4.88
CA HIS A 264 9.89 -2.64 3.44
C HIS A 264 11.16 -2.42 2.59
N PRO A 265 12.19 -1.63 3.00
CA PRO A 265 13.40 -1.45 2.21
C PRO A 265 14.16 -2.77 2.07
N GLY A 266 14.19 -3.56 3.15
CA GLY A 266 14.83 -4.87 3.18
C GLY A 266 14.13 -5.88 2.26
N TYR A 267 12.80 -5.91 2.25
CA TYR A 267 12.06 -6.79 1.34
C TYR A 267 12.28 -6.41 -0.12
N ALA A 268 12.18 -5.13 -0.45
CA ALA A 268 12.40 -4.60 -1.80
C ALA A 268 13.82 -4.89 -2.29
N ALA A 269 14.83 -4.62 -1.46
CA ALA A 269 16.22 -4.91 -1.78
C ALA A 269 16.46 -6.41 -1.97
N GLY A 270 15.87 -7.26 -1.14
CA GLY A 270 15.98 -8.72 -1.25
C GLY A 270 15.41 -9.28 -2.56
N LEU A 271 14.39 -8.65 -3.14
CA LEU A 271 13.88 -8.99 -4.47
C LEU A 271 14.89 -8.62 -5.56
N LEU A 272 15.43 -7.39 -5.51
CA LEU A 272 16.41 -6.89 -6.47
C LEU A 272 17.74 -7.67 -6.44
N GLN A 273 18.23 -8.06 -5.25
CA GLN A 273 19.48 -8.83 -5.11
C GLN A 273 19.45 -10.19 -5.81
N ARG A 274 18.25 -10.71 -6.11
CA ARG A 274 18.07 -11.98 -6.82
C ARG A 274 18.13 -11.82 -8.34
N MET A 275 18.25 -10.59 -8.84
CA MET A 275 18.31 -10.24 -10.25
C MET A 275 19.72 -9.77 -10.60
N PRO A 276 20.52 -10.58 -11.33
CA PRO A 276 21.90 -10.23 -11.65
C PRO A 276 22.02 -8.89 -12.38
N GLY A 277 22.97 -8.05 -11.95
CA GLY A 277 23.23 -6.75 -12.57
C GLY A 277 22.44 -5.59 -11.96
N TRP A 278 21.69 -5.80 -10.87
CA TRP A 278 20.94 -4.78 -10.13
C TRP A 278 21.44 -4.59 -8.68
N GLU A 279 22.69 -4.97 -8.41
CA GLU A 279 23.27 -4.95 -7.06
C GLU A 279 23.34 -3.53 -6.48
N ALA A 280 23.71 -2.54 -7.30
CA ALA A 280 23.76 -1.14 -6.87
C ALA A 280 22.34 -0.59 -6.59
N ALA A 281 21.36 -0.90 -7.43
CA ALA A 281 19.97 -0.54 -7.18
C ALA A 281 19.44 -1.17 -5.89
N ALA A 282 19.75 -2.43 -5.64
CA ALA A 282 19.38 -3.11 -4.39
C ALA A 282 19.97 -2.42 -3.15
N GLU A 283 21.24 -2.01 -3.22
CA GLU A 283 21.90 -1.28 -2.13
C GLU A 283 21.24 0.09 -1.89
N MET A 284 20.94 0.84 -2.97
CA MET A 284 20.21 2.11 -2.87
C MET A 284 18.86 1.93 -2.19
N VAL A 285 18.10 0.90 -2.60
CA VAL A 285 16.79 0.57 -2.03
C VAL A 285 16.93 0.17 -0.55
N ALA A 286 17.91 -0.63 -0.18
CA ALA A 286 18.09 -1.05 1.21
C ALA A 286 18.36 0.14 2.17
N GLN A 287 19.04 1.18 1.66
CA GLN A 287 19.57 2.27 2.46
C GLN A 287 18.79 3.60 2.34
N HIS A 288 17.73 3.68 1.53
CA HIS A 288 17.06 4.96 1.23
C HIS A 288 16.38 5.64 2.44
N HIS A 289 16.26 4.94 3.57
CA HIS A 289 15.80 5.49 4.85
C HIS A 289 16.90 5.60 5.92
N GLU A 290 18.16 5.35 5.54
CA GLU A 290 19.32 5.65 6.38
C GLU A 290 19.54 7.16 6.46
N MET A 291 20.04 7.64 7.60
CA MET A 291 20.29 9.05 7.86
C MET A 291 21.78 9.25 8.18
N PRO A 292 22.43 10.33 7.72
CA PRO A 292 23.86 10.58 7.97
C PRO A 292 24.27 10.59 9.45
N ASP A 293 23.34 10.91 10.34
CA ASP A 293 23.50 10.90 11.80
C ASP A 293 23.28 9.53 12.46
N ALA A 294 23.11 8.46 11.66
CA ALA A 294 22.75 7.11 12.07
C ALA A 294 21.38 6.98 12.78
N GLY A 295 20.51 7.99 12.66
CA GLY A 295 19.14 7.96 13.19
C GLY A 295 18.14 7.18 12.32
N GLY A 296 18.55 6.78 11.12
CA GLY A 296 17.75 6.07 10.13
C GLY A 296 17.54 4.58 10.39
N TYR A 297 17.14 3.85 9.35
CA TYR A 297 16.89 2.40 9.38
C TYR A 297 17.14 1.79 7.99
N PRO A 298 17.33 0.45 7.87
CA PRO A 298 17.27 -0.57 8.93
C PRO A 298 18.56 -0.76 9.75
N ASN A 299 19.73 -0.41 9.20
CA ASN A 299 21.05 -0.75 9.76
C ASN A 299 21.70 0.40 10.55
N LYS A 300 21.15 1.62 10.50
CA LYS A 300 21.67 2.81 11.19
C LYS A 300 23.09 3.15 10.74
N LEU A 301 23.26 3.23 9.42
CA LEU A 301 24.54 3.48 8.80
C LEU A 301 25.03 4.91 9.07
N ALA A 302 26.35 5.08 9.18
CA ALA A 302 26.96 6.39 9.23
C ALA A 302 27.04 7.00 7.82
N ALA A 303 27.16 8.34 7.73
CA ALA A 303 27.16 9.08 6.47
C ALA A 303 28.09 8.54 5.35
N ASN A 304 29.24 7.96 5.71
CA ASN A 304 30.21 7.43 4.75
C ASN A 304 29.85 6.03 4.23
N ASP A 305 28.99 5.30 4.94
CA ASP A 305 28.57 3.94 4.60
C ASP A 305 27.28 3.92 3.78
N ILE A 306 26.59 5.06 3.68
CA ILE A 306 25.39 5.23 2.86
C ILE A 306 25.81 5.53 1.41
N CYS A 307 25.35 4.71 0.47
CA CYS A 307 25.67 4.87 -0.93
C CYS A 307 25.06 6.17 -1.52
N PRO A 308 25.71 6.82 -2.51
CA PRO A 308 25.25 8.11 -3.01
C PRO A 308 23.83 8.09 -3.60
N GLY A 309 23.43 6.97 -4.23
CA GLY A 309 22.08 6.83 -4.77
C GLY A 309 20.98 6.79 -3.69
N ALA A 310 21.23 6.11 -2.57
CA ALA A 310 20.32 6.13 -1.42
C ALA A 310 20.15 7.54 -0.85
N LYS A 311 21.23 8.32 -0.76
CA LYS A 311 21.19 9.72 -0.31
C LYS A 311 20.32 10.61 -1.21
N ILE A 312 20.36 10.39 -2.53
CA ILE A 312 19.49 11.08 -3.49
C ILE A 312 18.03 10.67 -3.29
N ILE A 313 17.75 9.36 -3.20
CA ILE A 313 16.37 8.88 -3.02
C ILE A 313 15.79 9.42 -1.71
N ALA A 314 16.56 9.41 -0.61
CA ALA A 314 16.11 9.88 0.70
C ALA A 314 15.59 11.33 0.69
N ILE A 315 16.32 12.26 0.07
CA ILE A 315 15.91 13.68 0.01
C ILE A 315 14.72 13.88 -0.94
N VAL A 316 14.67 13.16 -2.07
CA VAL A 316 13.59 13.26 -3.06
C VAL A 316 12.30 12.64 -2.52
N ASP A 317 12.39 11.49 -1.84
CA ASP A 317 11.23 10.83 -1.25
C ASP A 317 10.66 11.65 -0.09
N ALA A 318 11.52 12.17 0.79
CA ALA A 318 11.09 13.08 1.85
C ALA A 318 10.37 14.32 1.30
N PHE A 319 10.87 14.90 0.19
CA PHE A 319 10.20 15.99 -0.50
C PHE A 319 8.79 15.62 -0.97
N GLU A 320 8.62 14.48 -1.64
CA GLU A 320 7.31 14.02 -2.09
C GLU A 320 6.37 13.74 -0.91
N ALA A 321 6.86 13.14 0.18
CA ALA A 321 6.07 12.93 1.38
C ALA A 321 5.56 14.25 1.99
N VAL A 322 6.41 15.28 2.06
CA VAL A 322 6.01 16.62 2.54
C VAL A 322 5.04 17.29 1.57
N MET A 323 5.24 17.16 0.26
CA MET A 323 4.33 17.67 -0.76
C MET A 323 2.93 17.06 -0.65
N LEU A 324 2.84 15.74 -0.44
CA LEU A 324 1.59 15.02 -0.23
C LEU A 324 0.86 15.48 1.04
N LYS A 325 1.60 15.65 2.15
CA LYS A 325 1.05 16.15 3.42
C LYS A 325 0.37 17.52 3.29
N HIS A 326 0.86 18.36 2.37
CA HIS A 326 0.36 19.72 2.15
C HIS A 326 -0.44 19.90 0.84
N ILE A 327 -0.88 18.83 0.18
CA ILE A 327 -1.50 18.89 -1.17
C ILE A 327 -2.71 19.83 -1.24
N HIS A 328 -3.48 19.95 -0.16
CA HIS A 328 -4.69 20.78 -0.07
C HIS A 328 -4.43 22.30 0.04
N ARG A 329 -3.16 22.73 0.18
CA ARG A 329 -2.79 24.14 0.48
C ARG A 329 -2.32 24.95 -0.74
N GLY A 330 -2.42 24.37 -1.93
CA GLY A 330 -2.00 24.95 -3.20
C GLY A 330 -0.52 24.72 -3.51
N LYS A 331 -0.24 24.28 -4.75
CA LYS A 331 1.07 23.76 -5.20
C LYS A 331 2.27 24.64 -4.82
N ASN A 332 2.23 25.94 -5.10
CA ASN A 332 3.37 26.84 -4.86
C ASN A 332 3.69 27.03 -3.36
N ARG A 333 2.66 27.03 -2.50
CA ARG A 333 2.86 27.11 -1.04
C ARG A 333 3.42 25.80 -0.47
N SER A 334 2.99 24.66 -1.02
CA SER A 334 3.49 23.35 -0.62
C SER A 334 4.96 23.16 -0.99
N VAL A 335 5.40 23.61 -2.18
CA VAL A 335 6.81 23.52 -2.60
C VAL A 335 7.73 24.36 -1.73
N LEU A 336 7.40 25.65 -1.50
CA LEU A 336 8.23 26.52 -0.64
C LEU A 336 8.37 25.96 0.78
N ARG A 337 7.29 25.37 1.30
CA ARG A 337 7.29 24.74 2.61
C ARG A 337 8.09 23.44 2.63
N ALA A 338 7.98 22.60 1.60
CA ALA A 338 8.77 21.37 1.50
C ALA A 338 10.28 21.68 1.44
N ILE A 339 10.68 22.72 0.68
CA ILE A 339 12.07 23.19 0.66
C ILE A 339 12.51 23.69 2.04
N ALA A 340 11.66 24.48 2.71
CA ALA A 340 11.97 25.01 4.05
C ALA A 340 12.07 23.88 5.09
N GLU A 341 11.18 22.90 5.05
CA GLU A 341 11.20 21.73 5.95
C GLU A 341 12.46 20.88 5.70
N ILE A 342 12.82 20.60 4.44
CA ILE A 342 14.05 19.86 4.10
C ILE A 342 15.31 20.60 4.55
N ASN A 343 15.40 21.90 4.29
CA ASN A 343 16.57 22.71 4.68
C ASN A 343 16.65 22.93 6.20
N ALA A 344 15.56 22.74 6.94
CA ALA A 344 15.54 22.83 8.40
C ALA A 344 15.86 21.49 9.10
N CYS A 345 15.88 20.38 8.35
CA CYS A 345 16.27 19.08 8.87
C CYS A 345 17.80 18.97 8.93
N ASP A 346 18.39 19.68 9.88
CA ASP A 346 19.82 19.60 10.15
C ASP A 346 20.22 18.14 10.44
N ASN A 347 21.15 17.61 9.64
CA ASN A 347 21.74 16.26 9.73
C ASN A 347 20.89 15.08 9.23
N GLN A 348 19.62 15.28 8.82
CA GLN A 348 18.81 14.18 8.26
C GLN A 348 19.22 13.80 6.83
N PHE A 349 19.70 14.76 6.05
CA PHE A 349 20.07 14.57 4.65
C PHE A 349 21.54 14.85 4.41
N ALA A 350 22.12 14.15 3.44
CA ALA A 350 23.53 14.30 3.07
C ALA A 350 23.78 15.71 2.49
N PRO A 351 24.63 16.55 3.12
CA PRO A 351 24.81 17.95 2.73
C PRO A 351 25.23 18.15 1.27
N GLU A 352 25.99 17.20 0.72
CA GLU A 352 26.44 17.21 -0.67
C GLU A 352 25.29 17.15 -1.69
N TRP A 353 24.12 16.63 -1.31
CA TRP A 353 22.96 16.48 -2.19
C TRP A 353 21.89 17.56 -2.01
N ILE A 354 21.95 18.37 -0.94
CA ILE A 354 20.99 19.45 -0.69
C ILE A 354 21.06 20.54 -1.78
N ALA A 355 22.27 20.98 -2.13
CA ALA A 355 22.45 22.05 -3.12
C ALA A 355 22.05 21.62 -4.55
N PRO A 356 22.47 20.43 -5.06
CA PRO A 356 21.96 19.89 -6.32
C PRO A 356 20.43 19.76 -6.35
N PHE A 357 19.82 19.21 -5.30
CA PHE A 357 18.37 19.05 -5.19
C PHE A 357 17.65 20.41 -5.25
N ASN A 358 18.11 21.39 -4.46
CA ASN A 358 17.53 22.73 -4.44
C ASN A 358 17.63 23.43 -5.81
N ALA A 359 18.70 23.23 -6.55
CA ALA A 359 18.85 23.78 -7.91
C ALA A 359 17.82 23.21 -8.89
N VAL A 360 17.50 21.91 -8.76
CA VAL A 360 16.47 21.23 -9.58
C VAL A 360 15.07 21.74 -9.25
N ILE A 361 14.74 21.87 -7.96
CA ILE A 361 13.43 22.36 -7.54
C ILE A 361 13.19 23.80 -8.02
N ARG A 362 14.18 24.71 -7.91
CA ARG A 362 14.04 26.09 -8.39
C ARG A 362 13.68 26.15 -9.88
N LYS A 363 14.38 25.40 -10.72
CA LYS A 363 14.08 25.31 -12.15
C LYS A 363 12.66 24.80 -12.42
N THR A 364 12.16 23.89 -11.59
CA THR A 364 10.81 23.31 -11.73
C THR A 364 9.70 24.26 -11.29
N VAL A 365 10.01 25.25 -10.44
CA VAL A 365 9.07 26.28 -9.98
C VAL A 365 9.03 27.49 -10.92
N GLU A 366 10.16 27.79 -11.57
CA GLU A 366 10.31 28.93 -12.51
C GLU A 366 9.84 28.61 -13.94
N ALA A 367 9.72 27.33 -14.29
CA ALA A 367 9.19 26.84 -15.57
C ALA A 367 7.67 26.60 -15.50
#